data_AF-A0A6G8I8X4-F1
#
_entry.id   AF-A0A6G8I8X4-F1
#
_cell.length_a   1.000
_cell.length_b   1.000
_cell.length_c   1.000
_cell.angle_alpha   90.00
_cell.angle_beta   90.00
_cell.angle_gamma   90.00
#
_symmetry.space_group_name_H-M   'P 1'
#
loop_
_entity.id
_entity.type
_entity.pdbx_description
1 polymer ?
#
loop_
_entity_poly.entity_id
_entity_poly.type
_entity_poly.pdbx_seq_one_letter_code
_entity_poly.pdbx_strand_id
1 'polypeptide(L)'
;MLRSFHLLCTALLLLISGFTFATPVQADPMRSEAVFVQDLKSTKVLYDKNSEDTRPIASITKLMTALIVAEAGQNLQTKITISDEDIDRLRHSRSRLAVGTTLSRDDMLLLALMSSENRAAHALARYYAGGLPAFIRAMNDKARELGMRHTRFVDPTGLSADNVSTPRDLIKLLEAVNENPLIQRYTVNERHKVTLKNGRSLTYNNTNRLVKNDDWAVQLSKTGFINEAGRCLVMVTRIDGRDVAMVFLNSQGRYSRIGDAVRVRNYLEKNIDLAML
;
A
#
# COMPACT_ATOMS: atom_id res chain seq x y z
N MET A 1 63.79 58.30 -45.85
CA MET A 1 62.95 57.60 -46.85
C MET A 1 62.33 56.40 -46.14
N LEU A 2 61.02 56.43 -45.85
CA LEU A 2 59.97 55.64 -46.56
C LEU A 2 60.27 54.11 -46.50
N ARG A 3 59.44 53.19 -46.02
CA ARG A 3 57.97 53.10 -45.85
C ARG A 3 57.61 51.96 -44.87
N SER A 4 56.41 52.09 -44.32
CA SER A 4 55.56 51.13 -43.61
C SER A 4 55.38 49.78 -44.32
N PHE A 5 55.05 48.71 -43.57
CA PHE A 5 53.81 47.92 -43.75
C PHE A 5 53.63 46.91 -42.59
N HIS A 6 52.40 46.86 -42.07
CA HIS A 6 51.92 45.95 -41.02
C HIS A 6 51.90 44.49 -41.50
N LEU A 7 52.23 43.54 -40.62
CA LEU A 7 51.72 42.17 -40.73
C LEU A 7 51.04 41.77 -39.43
N LEU A 8 49.74 41.50 -39.56
CA LEU A 8 48.79 41.06 -38.55
C LEU A 8 49.26 39.79 -37.82
N CYS A 9 49.20 39.82 -36.49
CA CYS A 9 49.29 38.65 -35.64
C CYS A 9 47.86 38.08 -35.48
N THR A 10 47.48 37.09 -36.29
CA THR A 10 46.21 36.37 -36.13
C THR A 10 46.35 35.30 -35.06
N ALA A 11 45.92 35.62 -33.85
CA ALA A 11 45.70 34.64 -32.78
C ALA A 11 44.48 33.77 -33.13
N LEU A 12 44.72 32.50 -33.46
CA LEU A 12 43.68 31.50 -33.67
C LEU A 12 43.16 31.03 -32.30
N LEU A 13 42.10 31.66 -31.78
CA LEU A 13 41.35 31.14 -30.64
C LEU A 13 40.60 29.87 -31.09
N LEU A 14 41.08 28.71 -30.66
CA LEU A 14 40.33 27.45 -30.69
C LEU A 14 39.14 27.58 -29.72
N LEU A 15 37.96 27.87 -30.28
CA LEU A 15 36.68 27.69 -29.60
C LEU A 15 36.45 26.19 -29.39
N ILE A 16 36.89 25.68 -28.25
CA ILE A 16 36.48 24.35 -27.77
C ILE A 16 35.02 24.49 -27.34
N SER A 17 34.11 24.20 -28.26
CA SER A 17 32.68 24.07 -28.00
C SER A 17 32.50 22.99 -26.93
N GLY A 18 32.20 23.40 -25.70
CA GLY A 18 31.85 22.49 -24.61
C GLY A 18 30.56 21.76 -24.96
N PHE A 19 30.67 20.59 -25.58
CA PHE A 19 29.58 19.63 -25.65
C PHE A 19 29.35 19.11 -24.23
N THR A 20 28.41 19.71 -23.50
CA THR A 20 27.80 19.08 -22.34
C THR A 20 27.06 17.85 -22.83
N PHE A 21 27.67 16.67 -22.67
CA PHE A 21 26.94 15.41 -22.79
C PHE A 21 25.86 15.40 -21.71
N ALA A 22 24.60 15.61 -22.12
CA ALA A 22 23.48 15.35 -21.25
C ALA A 22 23.53 13.87 -20.87
N THR A 23 23.78 13.56 -19.59
CA THR A 23 23.62 12.21 -19.08
C THR A 23 22.20 11.75 -19.40
N PRO A 24 22.00 10.60 -20.07
CA PRO A 24 20.66 10.11 -20.33
C PRO A 24 19.92 10.02 -19.00
N VAL A 25 18.78 10.71 -18.89
CA VAL A 25 17.89 10.58 -17.75
C VAL A 25 17.49 9.11 -17.71
N GLN A 26 18.04 8.36 -16.75
CA GLN A 26 17.70 6.97 -16.58
C GLN A 26 16.20 6.92 -16.26
N ALA A 27 15.43 6.33 -17.19
CA ALA A 27 13.99 6.22 -17.03
C ALA A 27 13.68 5.53 -15.70
N ASP A 28 12.75 6.11 -14.93
CA ASP A 28 12.30 5.54 -13.67
C ASP A 28 11.80 4.11 -13.92
N PRO A 29 12.42 3.10 -13.30
CA PRO A 29 12.06 1.71 -13.54
C PRO A 29 10.72 1.33 -12.88
N MET A 30 10.14 2.18 -12.04
CA MET A 30 8.87 1.95 -11.36
C MET A 30 7.67 2.24 -12.27
N ARG A 31 6.75 1.28 -12.31
CA ARG A 31 5.47 1.40 -13.02
C ARG A 31 4.35 1.98 -12.16
N SER A 32 4.63 2.25 -10.89
CA SER A 32 3.75 2.97 -9.97
C SER A 32 4.00 4.47 -10.06
N GLU A 33 2.93 5.25 -10.07
CA GLU A 33 3.01 6.71 -10.14
C GLU A 33 3.55 7.32 -8.85
N ALA A 34 3.28 6.70 -7.71
CA ALA A 34 3.85 7.10 -6.43
C ALA A 34 4.41 5.89 -5.68
N VAL A 35 5.63 6.03 -5.16
CA VAL A 35 6.38 4.98 -4.49
C VAL A 35 7.09 5.57 -3.28
N PHE A 36 7.04 4.86 -2.17
CA PHE A 36 7.86 5.20 -1.02
C PHE A 36 8.31 3.93 -0.31
N VAL A 37 9.61 3.83 -0.05
CA VAL A 37 10.25 2.67 0.58
C VAL A 37 11.12 3.15 1.72
N GLN A 38 10.93 2.56 2.89
CA GLN A 38 11.62 2.95 4.12
C GLN A 38 12.07 1.73 4.91
N ASP A 39 13.29 1.78 5.44
CA ASP A 39 13.75 0.87 6.48
C ASP A 39 13.08 1.26 7.81
N LEU A 40 12.30 0.35 8.40
CA LEU A 40 11.48 0.68 9.57
C LEU A 40 12.32 0.92 10.84
N LYS A 41 13.50 0.31 10.95
CA LYS A 41 14.33 0.44 12.16
C LYS A 41 15.11 1.76 12.17
N SER A 42 15.74 2.08 11.05
CA SER A 42 16.58 3.27 10.90
C SER A 42 15.81 4.50 10.42
N THR A 43 14.56 4.34 10.00
CA THR A 43 13.75 5.35 9.31
C THR A 43 14.36 5.87 8.00
N LYS A 44 15.42 5.21 7.50
CA LYS A 44 16.11 5.61 6.28
C LYS A 44 15.18 5.45 5.07
N VAL A 45 15.02 6.53 4.33
CA VAL A 45 14.34 6.50 3.02
C VAL A 45 15.24 5.77 2.02
N LEU A 46 14.70 4.71 1.43
CA LEU A 46 15.40 3.85 0.47
C LEU A 46 14.97 4.14 -0.98
N TYR A 47 13.73 4.59 -1.17
CA TYR A 47 13.21 5.04 -2.46
C TYR A 47 12.08 6.04 -2.26
N ASP A 48 12.05 7.09 -3.07
CA ASP A 48 11.05 8.13 -3.00
C ASP A 48 10.67 8.61 -4.40
N LYS A 49 9.38 8.49 -4.73
CA LYS A 49 8.76 9.02 -5.93
C LYS A 49 7.38 9.53 -5.57
N ASN A 50 7.15 10.83 -5.70
CA ASN A 50 5.84 11.45 -5.52
C ASN A 50 5.19 11.07 -4.16
N SER A 51 6.00 10.97 -3.09
CA SER A 51 5.55 10.44 -1.80
C SER A 51 4.61 11.36 -1.02
N GLU A 52 4.45 12.60 -1.45
CA GLU A 52 3.47 13.58 -0.94
C GLU A 52 2.18 13.65 -1.77
N ASP A 53 2.11 12.94 -2.91
CA ASP A 53 0.93 12.99 -3.77
C ASP A 53 -0.25 12.29 -3.10
N THR A 54 -1.29 13.07 -2.81
CA THR A 54 -2.54 12.53 -2.28
C THR A 54 -3.30 11.81 -3.38
N ARG A 55 -3.59 10.52 -3.16
CA ARG A 55 -4.23 9.65 -4.16
C ARG A 55 -5.27 8.74 -3.53
N PRO A 56 -6.30 8.31 -4.28
CA PRO A 56 -7.19 7.25 -3.83
C PRO A 56 -6.40 5.97 -3.53
N ILE A 57 -6.69 5.34 -2.39
CA ILE A 57 -5.90 4.18 -1.92
C ILE A 57 -6.65 2.85 -2.01
N ALA A 58 -7.92 2.89 -2.44
CA ALA A 58 -8.76 1.71 -2.53
C ALA A 58 -8.70 0.87 -1.23
N SER A 59 -8.69 -0.46 -1.34
CA SER A 59 -8.71 -1.37 -0.18
C SER A 59 -7.48 -1.36 0.72
N ILE A 60 -6.47 -0.50 0.49
CA ILE A 60 -5.46 -0.22 1.53
C ILE A 60 -6.13 0.35 2.79
N THR A 61 -7.26 1.07 2.62
CA THR A 61 -8.16 1.51 3.70
C THR A 61 -8.43 0.44 4.76
N LYS A 62 -8.52 -0.84 4.37
CA LYS A 62 -8.87 -1.92 5.30
C LYS A 62 -7.82 -2.18 6.38
N LEU A 63 -6.59 -1.67 6.22
CA LEU A 63 -5.60 -1.68 7.30
C LEU A 63 -6.02 -0.74 8.43
N MET A 64 -6.51 0.46 8.11
CA MET A 64 -7.09 1.37 9.13
C MET A 64 -8.34 0.75 9.76
N THR A 65 -9.22 0.15 8.96
CA THR A 65 -10.39 -0.58 9.49
C THR A 65 -9.97 -1.66 10.48
N ALA A 66 -8.94 -2.44 10.16
CA ALA A 66 -8.44 -3.48 11.04
C ALA A 66 -7.83 -2.92 12.33
N LEU A 67 -7.08 -1.81 12.23
CA LEU A 67 -6.50 -1.14 13.39
C LEU A 67 -7.58 -0.69 14.37
N ILE A 68 -8.61 0.01 13.88
CA ILE A 68 -9.73 0.47 14.73
C ILE A 68 -10.47 -0.71 15.36
N VAL A 69 -10.73 -1.79 14.62
CA VAL A 69 -11.39 -2.98 15.17
C VAL A 69 -10.53 -3.64 16.26
N ALA A 70 -9.22 -3.73 16.06
CA ALA A 70 -8.31 -4.37 16.99
C ALA A 70 -8.14 -3.54 18.28
N GLU A 71 -7.97 -2.22 18.17
CA GLU A 71 -7.85 -1.32 19.32
C GLU A 71 -9.15 -1.22 20.14
N ALA A 72 -10.31 -1.39 19.50
CA ALA A 72 -11.58 -1.43 20.20
C ALA A 72 -11.71 -2.63 21.16
N GLY A 73 -10.84 -3.64 21.07
CA GLY A 73 -10.76 -4.76 22.01
C GLY A 73 -12.02 -5.63 22.07
N GLN A 74 -12.89 -5.57 21.06
CA GLN A 74 -14.15 -6.31 21.06
C GLN A 74 -13.94 -7.82 20.87
N ASN A 75 -14.75 -8.64 21.52
CA ASN A 75 -14.64 -10.11 21.50
C ASN A 75 -14.62 -10.68 20.06
N LEU A 76 -13.52 -11.30 19.64
CA LEU A 76 -13.36 -11.85 18.29
C LEU A 76 -14.38 -12.96 17.95
N GLN A 77 -14.99 -13.60 18.94
CA GLN A 77 -15.99 -14.66 18.74
C GLN A 77 -17.42 -14.13 18.54
N THR A 78 -17.67 -12.83 18.72
CA THR A 78 -18.98 -12.23 18.44
C THR A 78 -19.39 -12.53 17.00
N LYS A 79 -20.64 -12.97 16.84
CA LYS A 79 -21.22 -13.25 15.54
C LYS A 79 -21.71 -11.97 14.87
N ILE A 80 -21.20 -11.70 13.67
CA ILE A 80 -21.54 -10.57 12.82
C ILE A 80 -22.32 -11.09 11.62
N THR A 81 -23.50 -10.52 11.38
CA THR A 81 -24.34 -10.89 10.24
C THR A 81 -24.25 -9.81 9.18
N ILE A 82 -23.98 -10.22 7.93
CA ILE A 82 -24.03 -9.36 6.75
C ILE A 82 -25.47 -8.89 6.55
N SER A 83 -25.68 -7.58 6.50
CA SER A 83 -26.97 -6.95 6.21
C SER A 83 -26.98 -6.34 4.81
N ASP A 84 -28.14 -5.83 4.42
CA ASP A 84 -28.35 -5.11 3.17
C ASP A 84 -27.54 -3.78 3.09
N GLU A 85 -27.23 -3.17 4.25
CA GLU A 85 -26.36 -1.99 4.33
C GLU A 85 -24.92 -2.29 3.92
N ASP A 86 -24.48 -3.56 4.04
CA ASP A 86 -23.11 -3.94 3.68
C ASP A 86 -22.93 -4.16 2.17
N ILE A 87 -24.00 -4.07 1.38
CA ILE A 87 -23.94 -4.19 -0.07
C ILE A 87 -23.32 -2.93 -0.67
N ASP A 88 -22.25 -3.12 -1.43
CA ASP A 88 -21.70 -2.09 -2.30
C ASP A 88 -22.68 -1.70 -3.41
N ARG A 89 -23.24 -0.50 -3.27
CA ARG A 89 -24.11 0.15 -4.27
C ARG A 89 -23.39 1.22 -5.08
N LEU A 90 -22.14 1.54 -4.74
CA LEU A 90 -21.34 2.56 -5.40
C LEU A 90 -20.65 1.97 -6.64
N ARG A 91 -20.03 0.80 -6.49
CA ARG A 91 -19.25 0.14 -7.55
C ARG A 91 -19.76 -1.24 -7.92
N HIS A 92 -20.81 -1.71 -7.24
CA HIS A 92 -21.39 -3.03 -7.46
C HIS A 92 -20.35 -4.17 -7.38
N SER A 93 -19.39 -4.05 -6.46
CA SER A 93 -18.39 -5.07 -6.22
C SER A 93 -19.04 -6.38 -5.77
N ARG A 94 -18.49 -7.49 -6.27
CA ARG A 94 -18.98 -8.83 -5.97
C ARG A 94 -18.50 -9.27 -4.59
N SER A 95 -19.36 -9.98 -3.87
CA SER A 95 -19.04 -10.65 -2.61
C SER A 95 -19.62 -12.05 -2.62
N ARG A 96 -18.89 -13.00 -2.02
CA ARG A 96 -19.39 -14.37 -1.79
C ARG A 96 -20.15 -14.50 -0.47
N LEU A 97 -20.10 -13.48 0.38
CA LEU A 97 -20.88 -13.42 1.61
C LEU A 97 -22.25 -12.82 1.29
N ALA A 98 -23.27 -13.65 1.13
CA ALA A 98 -24.64 -13.17 0.91
C ALA A 98 -25.20 -12.46 2.15
N VAL A 99 -26.19 -11.58 1.96
CA VAL A 99 -26.98 -11.04 3.08
C VAL A 99 -27.54 -12.19 3.92
N GLY A 100 -27.50 -12.03 5.24
CA GLY A 100 -27.85 -13.07 6.21
C GLY A 100 -26.70 -14.04 6.55
N THR A 101 -25.56 -13.96 5.87
CA THR A 101 -24.36 -14.73 6.25
C THR A 101 -23.85 -14.24 7.61
N THR A 102 -23.68 -15.15 8.57
CA THR A 102 -23.17 -14.84 9.91
C THR A 102 -21.81 -15.51 10.14
N LEU A 103 -20.76 -14.74 10.41
CA LEU A 103 -19.41 -15.23 10.76
C LEU A 103 -18.94 -14.62 12.08
N SER A 104 -17.86 -15.14 12.68
CA SER A 104 -17.21 -14.48 13.82
C SER A 104 -16.54 -13.16 13.38
N ARG A 105 -16.33 -12.23 14.31
CA ARG A 105 -15.50 -11.03 14.09
C ARG A 105 -14.09 -11.41 13.63
N ASP A 106 -13.54 -12.49 14.17
CA ASP A 106 -12.28 -13.14 13.75
C ASP A 106 -12.27 -13.43 12.24
N ASP A 107 -13.25 -14.19 11.74
CA ASP A 107 -13.40 -14.52 10.32
C ASP A 107 -13.61 -13.26 9.48
N MET A 108 -14.46 -12.32 9.93
CA MET A 108 -14.72 -11.08 9.19
C MET A 108 -13.45 -10.26 9.00
N LEU A 109 -12.64 -10.13 10.07
CA LEU A 109 -11.40 -9.36 10.05
C LEU A 109 -10.33 -10.05 9.20
N LEU A 110 -10.20 -11.37 9.33
CA LEU A 110 -9.33 -12.18 8.48
C LEU A 110 -9.69 -12.02 7.00
N LEU A 111 -10.96 -12.22 6.63
CA LEU A 111 -11.42 -12.11 5.25
C LEU A 111 -11.24 -10.70 4.67
N ALA A 112 -11.51 -9.66 5.46
CA ALA A 112 -11.30 -8.27 5.07
C ALA A 112 -9.82 -7.99 4.71
N LEU A 113 -8.88 -8.55 5.47
CA LEU A 113 -7.45 -8.34 5.25
C LEU A 113 -6.88 -9.24 4.15
N MET A 114 -7.00 -10.56 4.29
CA MET A 114 -6.37 -11.51 3.36
C MET A 114 -6.98 -11.43 1.96
N SER A 115 -8.31 -11.33 1.88
CA SER A 115 -9.04 -11.48 0.61
C SER A 115 -9.68 -10.18 0.12
N SER A 116 -9.49 -9.09 0.88
CA SER A 116 -10.08 -7.79 0.58
C SER A 116 -11.62 -7.79 0.57
N GLU A 117 -12.26 -8.64 1.38
CA GLU A 117 -13.71 -8.81 1.41
C GLU A 117 -14.43 -7.52 1.87
N ASN A 118 -15.24 -6.92 1.00
CA ASN A 118 -15.85 -5.61 1.25
C ASN A 118 -17.00 -5.66 2.26
N ARG A 119 -17.85 -6.70 2.18
CA ARG A 119 -19.02 -6.83 3.08
C ARG A 119 -18.55 -7.13 4.49
N ALA A 120 -17.51 -7.93 4.65
CA ALA A 120 -16.89 -8.18 5.95
C ALA A 120 -16.34 -6.87 6.58
N ALA A 121 -15.59 -6.07 5.82
CA ALA A 121 -15.06 -4.80 6.28
C ALA A 121 -16.16 -3.79 6.66
N HIS A 122 -17.22 -3.70 5.84
CA HIS A 122 -18.36 -2.83 6.12
C HIS A 122 -19.15 -3.29 7.36
N ALA A 123 -19.42 -4.59 7.48
CA ALA A 123 -20.13 -5.16 8.61
C ALA A 123 -19.37 -4.96 9.94
N LEU A 124 -18.03 -5.09 9.93
CA LEU A 124 -17.18 -4.78 11.08
C LEU A 124 -17.39 -3.35 11.57
N ALA A 125 -17.37 -2.38 10.65
CA ALA A 125 -17.59 -0.97 10.96
C ALA A 125 -19.01 -0.69 11.45
N ARG A 126 -20.02 -1.35 10.87
CA ARG A 126 -21.43 -1.22 11.30
C ARG A 126 -21.67 -1.78 12.70
N TYR A 127 -20.96 -2.84 13.09
CA TYR A 127 -21.01 -3.44 14.44
C TYR A 127 -20.16 -2.72 15.50
N TYR A 128 -19.48 -1.63 15.11
CA TYR A 128 -18.74 -0.79 16.05
C TYR A 128 -19.68 -0.04 17.00
N ALA A 129 -19.21 0.28 18.20
CA ALA A 129 -19.99 1.08 19.15
C ALA A 129 -20.27 2.47 18.56
N GLY A 130 -21.54 2.86 18.48
CA GLY A 130 -21.96 4.09 17.78
C GLY A 130 -22.09 3.95 16.25
N GLY A 131 -21.94 2.73 15.72
CA GLY A 131 -22.19 2.38 14.33
C GLY A 131 -21.19 2.96 13.33
N LEU A 132 -21.55 2.89 12.05
CA LEU A 132 -20.70 3.32 10.94
C LEU A 132 -20.20 4.78 11.04
N PRO A 133 -21.04 5.78 11.42
CA PRO A 133 -20.54 7.15 11.58
C PRO A 133 -19.48 7.29 12.66
N ALA A 134 -19.61 6.57 13.79
CA ALA A 134 -18.61 6.59 14.85
C ALA A 134 -17.32 5.88 14.40
N PHE A 135 -17.44 4.81 13.63
CA PHE A 135 -16.29 4.11 13.07
C PHE A 135 -15.49 4.99 12.11
N ILE A 136 -16.14 5.68 11.18
CA ILE A 136 -15.46 6.59 10.23
C ILE A 136 -14.79 7.75 10.98
N ARG A 137 -15.42 8.29 12.04
CA ARG A 137 -14.76 9.28 12.90
C ARG A 137 -13.51 8.70 13.55
N ALA A 138 -13.59 7.52 14.16
CA ALA A 138 -12.44 6.85 14.78
C ALA A 138 -11.29 6.61 13.78
N MET A 139 -11.58 6.22 12.53
CA MET A 139 -10.56 6.09 11.48
C MET A 139 -9.81 7.41 11.20
N ASN A 140 -10.54 8.53 11.13
CA ASN A 140 -9.92 9.84 10.89
C ASN A 140 -9.24 10.41 12.14
N ASP A 141 -9.76 10.10 13.33
CA ASP A 141 -9.12 10.44 14.61
C ASP A 141 -7.77 9.73 14.74
N LYS A 142 -7.73 8.42 14.45
CA LYS A 142 -6.48 7.64 14.40
C LYS A 142 -5.53 8.16 13.33
N ALA A 143 -6.01 8.51 12.12
CA ALA A 143 -5.16 9.12 11.10
C ALA A 143 -4.47 10.39 11.62
N ARG A 144 -5.20 11.26 12.34
CA ARG A 144 -4.63 12.47 12.95
C ARG A 144 -3.64 12.14 14.07
N GLU A 145 -3.95 11.18 14.92
CA GLU A 145 -3.07 10.69 16.00
C GLU A 145 -1.74 10.16 15.44
N LEU A 146 -1.79 9.37 14.37
CA LEU A 146 -0.60 8.87 13.66
C LEU A 146 0.12 9.96 12.86
N GLY A 147 -0.38 11.20 12.82
CA GLY A 147 0.22 12.30 12.05
C GLY A 147 0.05 12.15 10.54
N MET A 148 -0.96 11.41 10.07
CA MET A 148 -1.30 11.21 8.66
C MET A 148 -2.08 12.43 8.11
N ARG A 149 -1.36 13.54 7.89
CA ARG A 149 -1.96 14.88 7.62
C ARG A 149 -2.64 15.00 6.26
N HIS A 150 -2.32 14.11 5.32
CA HIS A 150 -2.84 14.11 3.95
C HIS A 150 -3.76 12.90 3.70
N THR A 151 -4.35 12.37 4.78
CA THR A 151 -5.21 11.19 4.76
C THR A 151 -6.63 11.52 5.18
N ARG A 152 -7.60 10.96 4.45
CA ARG A 152 -9.02 11.06 4.78
C ARG A 152 -9.73 9.75 4.48
N PHE A 153 -10.55 9.31 5.43
CA PHE A 153 -11.43 8.17 5.27
C PHE A 153 -12.90 8.60 5.27
N VAL A 154 -13.68 8.12 4.31
CA VAL A 154 -15.13 8.29 4.20
C VAL A 154 -15.90 6.97 4.24
N ASP A 155 -15.19 5.83 4.09
CA ASP A 155 -15.77 4.49 4.18
C ASP A 155 -14.72 3.47 4.69
N PRO A 156 -15.14 2.32 5.26
CA PRO A 156 -14.23 1.34 5.87
C PRO A 156 -13.64 0.32 4.87
N THR A 157 -14.02 0.40 3.59
CA THR A 157 -13.70 -0.62 2.58
C THR A 157 -12.69 -0.12 1.55
N GLY A 158 -12.62 1.18 1.29
CA GLY A 158 -11.86 1.73 0.17
C GLY A 158 -12.61 1.67 -1.15
N LEU A 159 -13.95 1.64 -1.12
CA LEU A 159 -14.75 1.70 -2.35
C LEU A 159 -14.96 3.14 -2.81
N SER A 160 -15.00 4.12 -1.91
CA SER A 160 -14.99 5.52 -2.33
C SER A 160 -13.61 5.92 -2.85
N ALA A 161 -13.58 6.71 -3.93
CA ALA A 161 -12.36 7.35 -4.39
C ALA A 161 -11.90 8.47 -3.43
N ASP A 162 -12.79 8.95 -2.55
CA ASP A 162 -12.48 9.96 -1.53
C ASP A 162 -11.72 9.39 -0.33
N ASN A 163 -11.55 8.06 -0.27
CA ASN A 163 -10.57 7.44 0.61
C ASN A 163 -9.17 7.66 0.02
N VAL A 164 -8.48 8.68 0.55
CA VAL A 164 -7.20 9.17 0.03
C VAL A 164 -6.13 9.17 1.11
N SER A 165 -4.87 9.05 0.69
CA SER A 165 -3.67 9.16 1.51
C SER A 165 -2.47 9.48 0.62
N THR A 166 -1.31 9.73 1.23
CA THR A 166 -0.01 9.77 0.55
C THR A 166 0.82 8.53 0.88
N PRO A 167 1.84 8.19 0.08
CA PRO A 167 2.79 7.12 0.43
C PRO A 167 3.46 7.30 1.80
N ARG A 168 3.86 8.51 2.19
CA ARG A 168 4.45 8.75 3.52
C ARG A 168 3.47 8.50 4.65
N ASP A 169 2.23 8.95 4.51
CA ASP A 169 1.20 8.70 5.52
C ASP A 169 0.90 7.19 5.63
N LEU A 170 0.92 6.47 4.51
CA LEU A 170 0.76 5.02 4.54
C LEU A 170 1.90 4.29 5.26
N ILE A 171 3.14 4.80 5.28
CA ILE A 171 4.20 4.21 6.13
C ILE A 171 3.84 4.30 7.60
N LYS A 172 3.32 5.45 8.06
CA LYS A 172 2.90 5.62 9.47
C LYS A 172 1.79 4.63 9.83
N LEU A 173 0.85 4.41 8.91
CA LEU A 173 -0.15 3.36 9.06
C LEU A 173 0.49 1.97 9.13
N LEU A 174 1.44 1.66 8.24
CA LEU A 174 2.15 0.37 8.26
C LEU A 174 2.92 0.14 9.55
N GLU A 175 3.61 1.15 10.08
CA GLU A 175 4.29 1.11 11.37
C GLU A 175 3.30 0.73 12.48
N ALA A 176 2.18 1.45 12.58
CA ALA A 176 1.15 1.19 13.60
C ALA A 176 0.52 -0.21 13.47
N VAL A 177 0.18 -0.65 12.25
CA VAL A 177 -0.42 -1.99 12.08
C VAL A 177 0.59 -3.13 12.23
N ASN A 178 1.88 -2.86 12.02
CA ASN A 178 2.95 -3.84 12.20
C ASN A 178 3.22 -4.15 13.69
N GLU A 179 2.81 -3.27 14.61
CA GLU A 179 2.86 -3.54 16.05
C GLU A 179 1.75 -4.48 16.53
N ASN A 180 0.78 -4.82 15.66
CA ASN A 180 -0.37 -5.65 16.01
C ASN A 180 -0.24 -7.08 15.46
N PRO A 181 0.05 -8.10 16.29
CA PRO A 181 0.25 -9.48 15.83
C PRO A 181 -0.99 -10.11 15.19
N LEU A 182 -2.20 -9.68 15.59
CA LEU A 182 -3.44 -10.18 14.99
C LEU A 182 -3.53 -9.74 13.53
N ILE A 183 -3.27 -8.46 13.27
CA ILE A 183 -3.31 -7.88 11.92
C ILE A 183 -2.26 -8.56 11.06
N GLN A 184 -0.99 -8.62 11.50
CA GLN A 184 0.10 -9.30 10.79
C GLN A 184 -0.32 -10.69 10.30
N ARG A 185 -0.74 -11.56 11.24
CA ARG A 185 -1.18 -12.94 10.94
C ARG A 185 -2.28 -13.00 9.88
N TYR A 186 -3.26 -12.11 9.95
CA TYR A 186 -4.36 -12.11 9.01
C TYR A 186 -3.97 -11.60 7.63
N THR A 187 -3.09 -10.60 7.54
CA THR A 187 -2.69 -10.06 6.23
C THR A 187 -1.86 -11.07 5.42
N VAL A 188 -1.15 -11.97 6.11
CA VAL A 188 -0.27 -12.98 5.51
C VAL A 188 -0.90 -14.37 5.46
N ASN A 189 -2.17 -14.51 5.83
CA ASN A 189 -2.87 -15.77 5.66
C ASN A 189 -3.07 -16.07 4.16
N GLU A 190 -2.49 -17.17 3.69
CA GLU A 190 -2.51 -17.53 2.27
C GLU A 190 -3.89 -17.97 1.76
N ARG A 191 -4.60 -18.73 2.57
CA ARG A 191 -5.86 -19.39 2.24
C ARG A 191 -6.64 -19.70 3.51
N HIS A 192 -7.93 -19.36 3.48
CA HIS A 192 -8.86 -19.65 4.57
C HIS A 192 -10.16 -20.24 4.04
N LYS A 193 -10.72 -21.20 4.77
CA LYS A 193 -12.00 -21.85 4.43
C LYS A 193 -13.02 -21.53 5.52
N VAL A 194 -14.15 -20.98 5.10
CA VAL A 194 -15.27 -20.65 5.99
C VAL A 194 -16.43 -21.57 5.69
N THR A 195 -16.97 -22.23 6.73
CA THR A 195 -18.18 -23.04 6.62
C THR A 195 -19.39 -22.22 7.03
N LEU A 196 -20.35 -22.09 6.13
CA LEU A 196 -21.61 -21.37 6.37
C LEU A 196 -22.59 -22.26 7.17
N LYS A 197 -23.62 -21.63 7.75
CA LYS A 197 -24.67 -22.34 8.53
C LYS A 197 -25.38 -23.46 7.75
N ASN A 198 -25.48 -23.34 6.42
CA ASN A 198 -26.08 -24.37 5.57
C ASN A 198 -25.11 -25.47 5.13
N GLY A 199 -23.93 -25.59 5.77
CA GLY A 199 -22.90 -26.58 5.46
C GLY A 199 -22.03 -26.25 4.24
N ARG A 200 -22.42 -25.26 3.40
CA ARG A 200 -21.61 -24.84 2.25
C ARG A 200 -20.31 -24.21 2.72
N SER A 201 -19.20 -24.56 2.08
CA SER A 201 -17.90 -23.96 2.34
C SER A 201 -17.51 -22.93 1.30
N LEU A 202 -16.86 -21.84 1.73
CA LEU A 202 -16.27 -20.81 0.88
C LEU A 202 -14.76 -20.74 1.13
N THR A 203 -13.94 -20.89 0.10
CA THR A 203 -12.47 -20.80 0.20
C THR A 203 -11.97 -19.46 -0.30
N TYR A 204 -11.30 -18.69 0.54
CA TYR A 204 -10.67 -17.41 0.23
C TYR A 204 -9.17 -17.58 0.07
N ASN A 205 -8.56 -16.77 -0.79
CA ASN A 205 -7.12 -16.75 -1.03
C ASN A 205 -6.60 -15.34 -0.83
N ASN A 206 -5.34 -15.22 -0.40
CA ASN A 206 -4.69 -13.93 -0.29
C ASN A 206 -4.66 -13.19 -1.64
N THR A 207 -4.94 -11.89 -1.63
CA THR A 207 -4.89 -11.07 -2.85
C THR A 207 -3.47 -10.68 -3.24
N ASN A 208 -2.52 -10.72 -2.30
CA ASN A 208 -1.10 -10.56 -2.58
C ASN A 208 -0.46 -11.90 -2.90
N ARG A 209 0.08 -12.06 -4.11
CA ARG A 209 0.72 -13.30 -4.54
C ARG A 209 2.08 -13.54 -3.89
N LEU A 210 2.73 -12.48 -3.40
CA LEU A 210 4.02 -12.60 -2.72
C LEU A 210 3.90 -13.32 -1.37
N VAL A 211 2.72 -13.31 -0.74
CA VAL A 211 2.46 -14.05 0.50
C VAL A 211 2.59 -15.56 0.32
N LYS A 212 2.41 -16.08 -0.89
CA LYS A 212 2.51 -17.51 -1.22
C LYS A 212 3.87 -17.90 -1.80
N ASN A 213 4.83 -16.98 -1.78
CA ASN A 213 6.15 -17.20 -2.34
C ASN A 213 7.14 -17.31 -1.18
N ASP A 214 7.70 -18.49 -0.97
CA ASP A 214 8.64 -18.79 0.12
C ASP A 214 9.92 -17.94 0.06
N ASP A 215 10.26 -17.38 -1.11
CA ASP A 215 11.37 -16.44 -1.25
C ASP A 215 11.08 -15.07 -0.59
N TRP A 216 9.83 -14.80 -0.20
CA TRP A 216 9.39 -13.54 0.38
C TRP A 216 8.96 -13.71 1.83
N ALA A 217 9.73 -13.11 2.74
CA ALA A 217 9.37 -13.00 4.14
C ALA A 217 8.42 -11.81 4.38
N VAL A 218 7.21 -11.90 3.81
CA VAL A 218 6.15 -10.89 3.99
C VAL A 218 5.62 -10.97 5.42
N GLN A 219 5.71 -9.87 6.15
CA GLN A 219 5.19 -9.75 7.53
C GLN A 219 3.82 -9.08 7.56
N LEU A 220 3.58 -8.16 6.63
CA LEU A 220 2.33 -7.44 6.49
C LEU A 220 2.09 -7.07 5.04
N SER A 221 0.86 -7.19 4.52
CA SER A 221 0.54 -6.63 3.21
C SER A 221 -0.93 -6.30 2.99
N LYS A 222 -1.20 -5.37 2.08
CA LYS A 222 -2.54 -5.14 1.55
C LYS A 222 -2.47 -4.70 0.10
N THR A 223 -3.35 -5.26 -0.73
CA THR A 223 -3.58 -4.77 -2.09
C THR A 223 -4.84 -3.92 -2.18
N GLY A 224 -4.89 -2.99 -3.13
CA GLY A 224 -6.07 -2.20 -3.45
C GLY A 224 -6.28 -2.04 -4.96
N PHE A 225 -7.54 -1.96 -5.39
CA PHE A 225 -7.90 -1.56 -6.75
C PHE A 225 -9.32 -0.99 -6.80
N ILE A 226 -9.41 0.22 -7.36
CA ILE A 226 -10.58 0.80 -8.03
C ILE A 226 -10.02 1.54 -9.25
N ASN A 227 -10.86 1.93 -10.21
CA ASN A 227 -10.38 2.55 -11.45
C ASN A 227 -9.58 3.84 -11.18
N GLU A 228 -10.02 4.63 -10.20
CA GLU A 228 -9.48 5.92 -9.80
C GLU A 228 -8.17 5.81 -9.00
N ALA A 229 -7.98 4.71 -8.26
CA ALA A 229 -6.76 4.45 -7.50
C ALA A 229 -5.66 3.77 -8.33
N GLY A 230 -6.04 3.18 -9.46
CA GLY A 230 -5.23 2.17 -10.11
C GLY A 230 -4.95 0.99 -9.17
N ARG A 231 -3.84 0.28 -9.39
CA ARG A 231 -3.47 -0.88 -8.57
C ARG A 231 -2.48 -0.48 -7.48
N CYS A 232 -2.90 -0.64 -6.23
CA CYS A 232 -2.10 -0.32 -5.06
C CYS A 232 -1.58 -1.58 -4.35
N LEU A 233 -0.41 -1.49 -3.75
CA LEU A 233 0.17 -2.47 -2.84
C LEU A 233 0.91 -1.73 -1.74
N VAL A 234 0.66 -2.12 -0.49
CA VAL A 234 1.53 -1.79 0.64
C VAL A 234 1.99 -3.08 1.28
N MET A 235 3.22 -3.12 1.77
CA MET A 235 3.74 -4.27 2.50
C MET A 235 4.91 -3.92 3.41
N VAL A 236 5.08 -4.75 4.43
CA VAL A 236 6.32 -4.86 5.21
C VAL A 236 6.89 -6.26 4.96
N THR A 237 8.16 -6.32 4.60
CA THR A 237 8.86 -7.57 4.31
C THR A 237 10.30 -7.51 4.80
N ARG A 238 10.85 -8.67 5.16
CA ARG A 238 12.27 -8.80 5.46
C ARG A 238 13.08 -8.90 4.18
N ILE A 239 14.03 -7.99 3.98
CA ILE A 239 15.01 -8.01 2.87
C ILE A 239 16.39 -7.80 3.49
N ASP A 240 17.30 -8.75 3.25
CA ASP A 240 18.66 -8.74 3.80
C ASP A 240 18.74 -8.33 5.28
N GLY A 241 17.99 -9.03 6.14
CA GLY A 241 17.99 -8.76 7.58
C GLY A 241 17.21 -7.52 8.04
N ARG A 242 16.67 -6.69 7.13
CA ARG A 242 15.96 -5.44 7.44
C ARG A 242 14.45 -5.54 7.21
N ASP A 243 13.66 -4.98 8.12
CA ASP A 243 12.22 -4.81 7.90
C ASP A 243 11.99 -3.57 7.03
N VAL A 244 11.58 -3.81 5.78
CA VAL A 244 11.39 -2.78 4.76
C VAL A 244 9.90 -2.60 4.51
N ALA A 245 9.42 -1.39 4.74
CA ALA A 245 8.07 -0.98 4.37
C ALA A 245 8.08 -0.39 2.95
N MET A 246 7.13 -0.83 2.13
CA MET A 246 6.99 -0.45 0.73
C MET A 246 5.57 -0.03 0.44
N VAL A 247 5.42 1.10 -0.24
CA VAL A 247 4.14 1.63 -0.71
C VAL A 247 4.24 1.87 -2.22
N PHE A 248 3.30 1.29 -2.97
CA PHE A 248 3.17 1.43 -4.41
C PHE A 248 1.73 1.83 -4.72
N LEU A 249 1.52 3.05 -5.24
CA LEU A 249 0.19 3.57 -5.59
C LEU A 249 0.06 3.78 -7.10
N ASN A 250 -1.14 3.53 -7.61
CA ASN A 250 -1.50 3.69 -9.02
C ASN A 250 -0.52 2.98 -9.98
N SER A 251 -0.28 1.69 -9.75
CA SER A 251 0.59 0.89 -10.61
C SER A 251 -0.10 0.49 -11.92
N GLN A 252 0.56 0.77 -13.05
CA GLN A 252 0.06 0.50 -14.39
C GLN A 252 0.28 -0.95 -14.82
N GLY A 253 -0.79 -1.74 -14.87
CA GLY A 253 -0.77 -3.13 -15.33
C GLY A 253 -1.09 -4.16 -14.23
N ARG A 254 -1.51 -5.37 -14.61
CA ARG A 254 -2.07 -6.34 -13.65
C ARG A 254 -1.09 -6.74 -12.54
N TYR A 255 0.19 -6.88 -12.87
CA TYR A 255 1.25 -7.39 -12.00
C TYR A 255 2.36 -6.39 -11.73
N SER A 256 2.23 -5.15 -12.21
CA SER A 256 3.28 -4.15 -12.17
C SER A 256 3.74 -3.82 -10.76
N ARG A 257 2.83 -3.69 -9.78
CA ARG A 257 3.16 -3.46 -8.36
C ARG A 257 3.96 -4.60 -7.70
N ILE A 258 3.76 -5.84 -8.15
CA ILE A 258 4.58 -6.98 -7.71
C ILE A 258 5.95 -6.89 -8.36
N GLY A 259 6.01 -6.53 -9.65
CA GLY A 259 7.27 -6.26 -10.34
C GLY A 259 8.04 -5.08 -9.73
N ASP A 260 7.36 -4.03 -9.27
CA ASP A 260 7.96 -2.90 -8.55
C ASP A 260 8.60 -3.39 -7.24
N ALA A 261 7.88 -4.20 -6.46
CA ALA A 261 8.44 -4.82 -5.25
C ALA A 261 9.70 -5.66 -5.55
N VAL A 262 9.68 -6.49 -6.59
CA VAL A 262 10.86 -7.28 -7.02
C VAL A 262 12.03 -6.37 -7.42
N ARG A 263 11.77 -5.28 -8.16
CA ARG A 263 12.80 -4.32 -8.55
C ARG A 263 13.42 -3.63 -7.33
N VAL A 264 12.60 -3.25 -6.34
CA VAL A 264 13.09 -2.68 -5.07
C VAL A 264 13.98 -3.70 -4.35
N ARG A 265 13.52 -4.95 -4.18
CA ARG A 265 14.33 -6.01 -3.55
C ARG A 265 15.69 -6.18 -4.24
N ASN A 266 15.69 -6.34 -5.56
CA ASN A 266 16.92 -6.52 -6.34
C ASN A 266 17.86 -5.30 -6.22
N TYR A 267 17.31 -4.08 -6.15
CA TYR A 267 18.10 -2.87 -5.94
C TYR A 267 18.74 -2.87 -4.55
N LEU A 268 17.99 -3.22 -3.50
CA LEU A 268 18.50 -3.24 -2.14
C LEU A 268 19.58 -4.30 -1.93
N GLU A 269 19.39 -5.50 -2.48
CA GLU A 269 20.38 -6.58 -2.39
C GLU A 269 21.69 -6.21 -3.10
N LYS A 270 21.63 -5.64 -4.32
CA LYS A 270 22.83 -5.23 -5.07
C LYS A 270 23.64 -4.10 -4.44
N ASN A 271 22.99 -3.13 -3.81
CA ASN A 271 23.71 -2.00 -3.19
C ASN A 271 24.43 -2.39 -1.90
N ILE A 272 24.07 -3.52 -1.29
CA ILE A 272 24.74 -4.04 -0.10
C ILE A 272 26.05 -4.72 -0.51
N ASP A 273 26.03 -5.48 -1.60
CA ASP A 273 27.25 -6.07 -2.17
C ASP A 273 28.31 -5.01 -2.51
N LEU A 274 27.88 -3.84 -2.98
CA LEU A 274 28.78 -2.70 -3.27
C LEU A 274 29.30 -1.98 -2.02
N ALA A 275 28.59 -2.04 -0.89
CA ALA A 275 29.01 -1.40 0.37
C ALA A 275 29.94 -2.30 1.22
N MET A 276 30.06 -3.58 0.86
CA MET A 276 30.92 -4.58 1.50
C MET A 276 32.27 -4.76 0.77
N LEU A 277 32.47 -4.09 -0.37
CA LEU A 277 33.73 -4.02 -1.13
C LEU A 277 34.47 -2.72 -0.82
#